data_AF-A0A931XKR7-F1
#
_entry.id   AF-A0A931XKR7-F1
#
_cell.length_a   1.000
_cell.length_b   1.000
_cell.length_c   1.000
_cell.angle_alpha   90.00
_cell.angle_beta   90.00
_cell.angle_gamma   90.00
#
_symmetry.space_group_name_H-M   'P 1'
#
loop_
_entity.id
_entity.type
_entity.pdbx_description
1 polymer ?
#
loop_
_entity_poly.entity_id
_entity_poly.type
_entity_poly.pdbx_seq_one_letter_code
_entity_poly.pdbx_strand_id
1 'polypeptide(L)'
;MSNVERNFIQSRGEFFPVKEVSAEGAEPQSLLVALLKTRIADLERAVQVLGEAAKRVQASEAKAREAEQKATSYATRLGDTLVINQNLIRENQSLRRENEAIKQTALNAAKPRERAVDPRDPQGYYRALGVDPDDVGRMPVDEADDYITRLWRTHSMVRHPDHGGDTRRQQVLNEAYEFLKSPLNRRQYGR
;
A
#
# COMPACT_ATOMS: atom_id res chain seq x y z
N MET A 1 -38.65 18.93 -14.46
CA MET A 1 -39.02 20.07 -15.32
C MET A 1 -38.06 21.20 -15.03
N SER A 2 -37.19 21.52 -15.98
CA SER A 2 -36.18 22.58 -15.82
C SER A 2 -36.84 23.95 -15.99
N ASN A 3 -36.27 25.01 -15.39
CA ASN A 3 -36.79 26.38 -15.51
C ASN A 3 -36.85 26.90 -16.96
N VAL A 4 -36.23 26.21 -17.92
CA VAL A 4 -36.27 26.55 -19.34
C VAL A 4 -37.64 26.23 -19.97
N GLU A 5 -38.31 25.17 -19.51
CA GLU A 5 -39.60 24.74 -20.07
C GLU A 5 -40.76 25.67 -19.66
N ARG A 6 -40.65 26.38 -18.52
CA ARG A 6 -41.69 27.33 -18.08
C ARG A 6 -41.71 28.63 -18.88
N ASN A 7 -40.58 29.06 -19.44
CA ASN A 7 -40.51 30.33 -20.17
C ASN A 7 -40.94 30.22 -21.64
N PHE A 8 -41.06 29.02 -22.20
CA PHE A 8 -41.42 28.85 -23.61
C PHE A 8 -42.94 28.92 -23.86
N ILE A 9 -43.77 28.73 -22.84
CA ILE A 9 -45.23 28.72 -22.98
C ILE A 9 -45.83 30.12 -22.84
N GLN A 10 -45.10 31.10 -22.30
CA GLN A 10 -45.64 32.43 -22.01
C GLN A 10 -45.50 33.44 -23.16
N SER A 11 -44.77 33.13 -24.24
CA SER A 11 -44.50 34.07 -25.34
C SER A 11 -45.34 33.88 -26.60
N ARG A 12 -46.42 33.08 -26.56
CA ARG A 12 -47.31 32.82 -27.73
C ARG A 12 -48.64 33.58 -27.73
N GLY A 13 -48.86 34.50 -26.79
CA GLY A 13 -50.16 35.15 -26.59
C GLY A 13 -50.24 36.65 -26.90
N GLU A 14 -49.14 37.34 -27.22
CA GLU A 14 -49.21 38.76 -27.57
C GLU A 14 -49.53 38.91 -29.07
N PHE A 15 -50.81 38.74 -29.39
CA PHE A 15 -51.39 39.38 -30.56
C PHE A 15 -51.08 40.87 -30.44
N PHE A 16 -50.16 41.37 -31.25
CA PHE A 16 -49.96 42.80 -31.42
C PHE A 16 -51.32 43.38 -31.80
N PRO A 17 -51.93 44.27 -30.98
CA PRO A 17 -53.16 44.91 -31.37
C PRO A 17 -52.84 45.66 -32.66
N VAL A 18 -53.48 45.24 -33.76
CA VAL A 18 -53.49 46.02 -34.99
C VAL A 18 -54.16 47.32 -34.58
N LYS A 19 -53.37 48.36 -34.32
CA LYS A 19 -53.91 49.71 -34.17
C LYS A 19 -54.67 49.97 -35.45
N GLU A 20 -56.00 49.97 -35.36
CA GLU A 20 -56.86 50.39 -36.46
C GLU A 20 -56.45 51.82 -36.81
N VAL A 21 -55.69 51.95 -37.89
CA VAL A 21 -55.37 53.24 -38.47
C VAL A 21 -56.66 53.68 -39.14
N SER A 22 -57.49 54.42 -38.42
CA SER A 22 -58.69 55.05 -38.98
C SER A 22 -58.24 56.08 -40.00
N ALA A 23 -58.14 55.64 -41.26
CA ALA A 23 -57.63 56.40 -42.38
C ALA A 23 -58.79 56.97 -43.19
N GLU A 24 -59.53 57.91 -42.59
CA GLU A 24 -60.42 58.77 -43.38
C GLU A 24 -59.55 59.70 -44.24
N GLY A 25 -59.25 59.27 -45.48
CA GLY A 25 -58.65 60.12 -46.52
C GLY A 25 -57.28 59.73 -47.08
N ALA A 26 -56.68 58.59 -46.70
CA ALA A 26 -55.40 58.14 -47.26
C ALA A 26 -55.60 57.17 -48.45
N GLU A 27 -54.89 57.39 -49.56
CA GLU A 27 -54.93 56.45 -50.69
C GLU A 27 -54.43 55.04 -50.26
N PRO A 28 -55.10 53.94 -50.67
CA PRO A 28 -54.79 52.57 -50.23
C PRO A 28 -53.32 52.16 -50.39
N GLN A 29 -52.61 52.71 -51.37
CA GLN A 29 -51.19 52.45 -51.60
C GLN A 29 -50.30 52.99 -50.49
N SER A 30 -50.67 54.11 -49.86
CA SER A 30 -49.88 54.71 -48.78
C SER A 30 -49.92 53.89 -47.49
N LEU A 31 -51.05 53.25 -47.18
CA LEU A 31 -51.22 52.35 -46.04
C LEU A 31 -50.40 51.07 -46.18
N LEU A 32 -50.38 50.47 -47.39
CA LEU A 32 -49.56 49.29 -47.67
C LEU A 32 -48.07 49.59 -47.49
N VAL A 33 -47.59 50.73 -47.99
CA VAL A 33 -46.20 51.16 -47.83
C VAL A 33 -45.85 51.36 -46.36
N ALA A 34 -46.73 51.98 -45.58
CA ALA A 34 -46.52 52.16 -44.14
C ALA A 34 -46.42 50.82 -43.41
N LEU A 35 -47.32 49.88 -43.69
CA LEU A 35 -47.31 48.55 -43.09
C LEU A 35 -46.05 47.75 -43.45
N LEU A 36 -45.62 47.80 -44.71
CA LEU A 36 -44.37 47.16 -45.14
C LEU A 36 -43.15 47.76 -44.43
N LYS A 37 -43.08 49.09 -44.27
CA LYS A 37 -42.00 49.75 -43.51
C LYS A 37 -41.95 49.30 -42.06
N THR A 38 -43.10 49.22 -41.38
CA THR A 38 -43.16 48.70 -40.00
C THR A 38 -42.69 47.25 -39.93
N ARG A 39 -43.14 46.41 -40.87
CA ARG A 39 -42.75 44.99 -40.88
C ARG A 39 -41.25 44.81 -41.15
N ILE A 40 -40.66 45.60 -42.04
CA ILE A 40 -39.22 45.61 -42.30
C ILE A 40 -38.46 45.99 -41.02
N ALA A 41 -38.87 47.08 -40.34
CA ALA A 41 -38.23 47.51 -39.11
C ALA A 41 -38.31 46.44 -37.99
N ASP A 42 -39.45 45.75 -37.87
CA ASP A 42 -39.59 44.65 -36.90
C ASP A 42 -38.70 43.45 -37.24
N LEU A 43 -38.56 43.12 -38.53
CA LEU A 43 -37.65 42.07 -38.98
C LEU A 43 -36.18 42.43 -38.73
N GLU A 44 -35.79 43.69 -38.96
CA GLU A 44 -34.44 44.19 -38.66
C GLU A 44 -34.12 44.07 -37.16
N ARG A 45 -35.06 44.47 -36.28
CA ARG A 45 -34.91 44.27 -34.83
C ARG A 45 -34.80 42.79 -34.47
N ALA A 46 -35.63 41.93 -35.08
CA ALA A 46 -35.56 40.49 -34.84
C ALA A 46 -34.19 39.90 -35.24
N VAL A 47 -33.65 40.31 -36.39
CA VAL A 47 -32.31 39.90 -36.83
C VAL A 47 -31.23 40.38 -35.86
N GLN A 48 -31.32 41.62 -35.36
CA GLN A 48 -30.38 42.13 -34.37
C GLN A 48 -30.43 41.32 -33.07
N VAL A 49 -31.64 41.05 -32.54
CA VAL A 49 -31.84 40.24 -31.33
C VAL A 49 -31.28 38.83 -31.51
N LEU A 50 -31.55 38.18 -32.65
CA LEU A 50 -31.01 36.86 -32.96
C LEU A 50 -29.48 36.88 -33.09
N GLY A 51 -28.91 37.93 -33.68
CA GLY A 51 -27.46 38.12 -33.76
C GLY A 51 -26.80 38.26 -32.39
N GLU A 52 -27.40 39.02 -31.48
CA GLU A 52 -26.93 39.14 -30.10
C GLU A 52 -27.06 37.83 -29.32
N ALA A 53 -28.18 37.11 -29.50
CA ALA A 53 -28.38 35.79 -28.90
C ALA A 53 -27.32 34.79 -29.38
N ALA A 54 -27.03 34.76 -30.69
CA ALA A 54 -25.97 33.91 -31.26
C ALA A 54 -24.59 34.23 -30.67
N LYS A 55 -24.24 35.52 -30.51
CA LYS A 55 -22.99 35.93 -29.85
C LYS A 55 -22.93 35.46 -28.39
N ARG A 56 -24.04 35.51 -27.65
CA ARG A 56 -24.10 35.02 -26.26
C ARG A 56 -23.92 33.50 -26.19
N VAL A 57 -24.54 32.76 -27.11
CA VAL A 57 -24.37 31.30 -27.20
C VAL A 57 -22.91 30.95 -27.50
N GLN A 58 -22.30 31.58 -28.52
CA GLN A 58 -20.88 31.37 -28.85
C GLN A 58 -19.96 31.70 -27.67
N ALA A 59 -20.20 32.80 -26.96
CA ALA A 59 -19.42 33.16 -25.77
C ALA A 59 -19.60 32.14 -24.64
N SER A 60 -20.80 31.58 -24.46
CA SER A 60 -21.06 30.54 -23.46
C SER A 60 -20.39 29.22 -23.82
N GLU A 61 -20.38 28.83 -25.09
CA GLU A 61 -19.70 27.63 -25.59
C GLU A 61 -18.18 27.75 -25.44
N ALA A 62 -17.61 28.93 -25.74
CA ALA A 62 -16.20 29.19 -25.54
C ALA A 62 -15.79 29.04 -24.06
N LYS A 63 -16.60 29.60 -23.14
CA LYS A 63 -16.39 29.43 -21.70
C LYS A 63 -16.52 27.98 -21.25
N ALA A 64 -17.49 27.24 -21.81
CA ALA A 64 -17.66 25.83 -21.52
C ALA A 64 -16.45 24.99 -21.96
N ARG A 65 -15.93 25.23 -23.17
CA ARG A 65 -14.71 24.57 -23.66
C ARG A 65 -13.48 24.90 -22.81
N GLU A 66 -13.32 26.16 -22.40
CA GLU A 66 -12.23 26.56 -21.50
C GLU A 66 -12.34 25.85 -20.14
N ALA A 67 -13.55 25.74 -19.58
CA ALA A 67 -13.79 25.02 -18.34
C ALA A 67 -13.48 23.51 -18.47
N GLU A 68 -13.85 22.89 -19.59
CA GLU A 68 -13.55 21.49 -19.88
C GLU A 68 -12.04 21.23 -20.03
N GLN A 69 -11.32 22.13 -20.72
CA GLN A 69 -9.86 22.05 -20.82
C GLN A 69 -9.18 22.19 -19.45
N LYS A 70 -9.66 23.11 -18.61
CA LYS A 70 -9.16 23.26 -17.24
C LYS A 70 -9.44 22.00 -16.41
N ALA A 71 -10.66 21.47 -16.46
CA ALA A 71 -11.04 20.25 -15.76
C ALA A 71 -10.16 19.06 -16.18
N THR A 72 -9.90 18.92 -17.49
CA THR A 72 -9.00 17.90 -18.04
C THR A 72 -7.58 18.07 -17.51
N SER A 73 -7.04 19.30 -17.52
CA SER A 73 -5.71 19.59 -16.97
C SER A 73 -5.60 19.24 -15.48
N TYR A 74 -6.63 19.56 -14.68
CA TYR A 74 -6.67 19.19 -13.26
C TYR A 74 -6.74 17.68 -13.05
N ALA A 75 -7.55 16.97 -13.86
CA ALA A 75 -7.64 15.52 -13.80
C ALA A 75 -6.28 14.85 -14.10
N THR A 76 -5.55 15.33 -15.11
CA THR A 76 -4.20 14.86 -15.43
C THR A 76 -3.24 15.08 -14.25
N ARG A 77 -3.18 16.30 -13.70
CA ARG A 77 -2.31 16.61 -12.54
C ARG A 77 -2.63 15.75 -11.32
N LEU A 78 -3.92 15.49 -11.07
CA LEU A 78 -4.34 14.61 -9.98
C LEU A 78 -3.90 13.17 -10.22
N GLY A 79 -4.04 12.69 -11.46
CA GLY A 79 -3.53 11.39 -11.89
C GLY A 79 -2.03 11.23 -11.63
N ASP A 80 -1.22 12.20 -12.05
CA ASP A 80 0.23 12.20 -11.83
C ASP A 80 0.58 12.17 -10.34
N THR A 81 -0.12 12.99 -9.54
CA THR A 81 0.07 13.03 -8.08
C THR A 81 -0.28 11.69 -7.42
N LEU A 82 -1.34 11.01 -7.87
CA LEU A 82 -1.71 9.69 -7.38
C LEU A 82 -0.64 8.64 -7.70
N VAL A 83 -0.09 8.67 -8.91
CA VAL A 83 1.02 7.77 -9.30
C VAL A 83 2.25 8.00 -8.43
N ILE A 84 2.62 9.26 -8.18
CA ILE A 84 3.74 9.61 -7.29
C ILE A 84 3.50 9.06 -5.88
N ASN A 85 2.31 9.28 -5.31
CA ASN A 85 1.97 8.79 -3.98
C ASN A 85 2.00 7.25 -3.89
N GLN A 86 1.54 6.54 -4.91
CA GLN A 86 1.62 5.09 -4.96
C GLN A 86 3.07 4.58 -4.97
N ASN A 87 3.96 5.24 -5.72
CA ASN A 87 5.38 4.89 -5.75
C ASN A 87 6.04 5.11 -4.39
N LEU A 88 5.76 6.24 -3.73
CA LEU A 88 6.26 6.53 -2.39
C LEU A 88 5.78 5.50 -1.35
N ILE A 89 4.54 5.02 -1.45
CA ILE A 89 4.02 3.96 -0.57
C ILE A 89 4.81 2.65 -0.77
N ARG A 90 5.05 2.26 -2.02
CA ARG A 90 5.83 1.04 -2.34
C ARG A 90 7.26 1.13 -1.82
N GLU A 91 7.92 2.27 -2.01
CA GLU A 91 9.27 2.52 -1.52
C GLU A 91 9.35 2.45 0.01
N ASN A 92 8.44 3.13 0.72
CA ASN A 92 8.36 3.07 2.17
C ASN A 92 8.14 1.64 2.71
N GLN A 93 7.32 0.84 2.02
CA GLN A 93 7.14 -0.57 2.38
C GLN A 93 8.42 -1.39 2.19
N SER A 94 9.19 -1.13 1.13
CA SER A 94 10.49 -1.77 0.90
C SER A 94 11.48 -1.43 2.01
N LEU A 95 11.62 -0.14 2.34
CA LEU A 95 12.52 0.34 3.40
C LEU A 95 12.16 -0.26 4.76
N ARG A 96 10.87 -0.42 5.07
CA ARG A 96 10.44 -1.09 6.31
C ARG A 96 10.87 -2.55 6.36
N ARG A 97 10.79 -3.28 5.25
CA ARG A 97 11.26 -4.68 5.18
C ARG A 97 12.77 -4.78 5.34
N GLU A 98 13.52 -3.89 4.72
CA GLU A 98 14.97 -3.82 4.84
C GLU A 98 15.41 -3.52 6.29
N ASN A 99 14.79 -2.53 6.92
CA ASN A 99 15.06 -2.20 8.32
C ASN A 99 14.75 -3.37 9.26
N GLU A 100 13.66 -4.10 9.02
CA GLU A 100 13.33 -5.28 9.82
C GLU A 100 14.33 -6.42 9.60
N ALA A 101 14.80 -6.62 8.37
CA ALA A 101 15.85 -7.58 8.06
C ALA A 101 17.16 -7.22 8.78
N ILE A 102 17.57 -5.94 8.77
CA ILE A 102 18.74 -5.44 9.51
C ILE A 102 18.56 -5.64 11.02
N LYS A 103 17.38 -5.35 11.55
CA LYS A 103 17.09 -5.55 12.97
C LYS A 103 17.19 -7.03 13.35
N GLN A 104 16.69 -7.92 12.49
CA GLN A 104 16.75 -9.36 12.72
C GLN A 104 18.19 -9.89 12.64
N THR A 105 18.99 -9.42 11.70
CA THR A 105 20.42 -9.80 11.61
C THR A 105 21.20 -9.29 12.81
N ALA A 106 20.95 -8.05 13.25
CA ALA A 106 21.54 -7.49 14.46
C ALA A 106 21.14 -8.29 15.72
N LEU A 107 19.87 -8.68 15.85
CA LEU A 107 19.38 -9.51 16.96
C LEU A 107 20.05 -10.90 16.96
N ASN A 108 20.19 -11.51 15.79
CA ASN A 108 20.87 -12.79 15.64
C ASN A 108 22.37 -12.69 15.98
N ALA A 109 23.01 -11.57 15.66
CA ALA A 109 24.40 -11.31 16.03
C ALA A 109 24.58 -11.00 17.53
N ALA A 110 23.59 -10.34 18.15
CA ALA A 110 23.61 -9.95 19.56
C ALA A 110 23.22 -11.08 20.53
N LYS A 111 22.58 -12.17 20.06
CA LYS A 111 22.36 -13.35 20.89
C LYS A 111 23.73 -13.84 21.38
N PRO A 112 23.97 -13.90 22.71
CA PRO A 112 25.19 -14.45 23.24
C PRO A 112 25.37 -15.84 22.63
N ARG A 113 26.53 -16.10 22.01
CA ARG A 113 26.94 -17.48 21.76
C ARG A 113 27.07 -18.09 23.14
N GLU A 114 26.02 -18.75 23.65
CA GLU A 114 26.14 -19.67 24.78
C GLU A 114 27.33 -20.57 24.43
N ARG A 115 28.42 -20.37 25.18
CA ARG A 115 29.74 -20.82 24.79
C ARG A 115 29.65 -22.33 24.56
N ALA A 116 30.20 -22.79 23.43
CA ALA A 116 30.75 -24.13 23.34
C ALA A 116 31.50 -24.41 24.65
N VAL A 117 31.26 -25.58 25.26
CA VAL A 117 31.86 -25.97 26.54
C VAL A 117 33.31 -25.50 26.54
N ASP A 118 33.67 -24.62 27.48
CA ASP A 118 35.03 -24.07 27.49
C ASP A 118 35.99 -25.27 27.61
N PRO A 119 36.88 -25.52 26.64
CA PRO A 119 37.81 -26.64 26.70
C PRO A 119 38.70 -26.58 27.95
N ARG A 120 38.81 -25.40 28.57
CA ARG A 120 39.57 -25.14 29.80
C ARG A 120 38.76 -25.33 31.08
N ASP A 121 37.47 -25.58 31.00
CA ASP A 121 36.65 -25.97 32.14
C ASP A 121 36.76 -27.49 32.31
N PRO A 122 37.60 -28.02 33.22
CA PRO A 122 37.86 -29.47 33.35
C PRO A 122 36.62 -30.30 33.73
N GLN A 123 35.50 -29.66 34.08
CA GLN A 123 34.26 -30.35 34.43
C GLN A 123 33.13 -30.15 33.42
N GLY A 124 33.36 -29.37 32.36
CA GLY A 124 32.34 -28.97 31.40
C GLY A 124 31.66 -30.16 30.72
N TYR A 125 32.45 -31.12 30.23
CA TYR A 125 31.90 -32.32 29.56
C TYR A 125 31.21 -33.28 30.53
N TYR A 126 31.71 -33.43 31.76
CA TYR A 126 31.06 -34.24 32.79
C TYR A 126 29.70 -33.64 33.19
N ARG A 127 29.62 -32.31 33.37
CA ARG A 127 28.36 -31.59 33.62
C ARG A 127 27.38 -31.67 32.45
N ALA A 128 27.85 -31.62 31.21
CA ALA A 128 27.01 -31.72 30.03
C ALA A 128 26.28 -33.07 29.94
N LEU A 129 26.97 -34.15 30.31
CA LEU A 129 26.44 -35.52 30.39
C LEU A 129 25.75 -35.86 31.72
N GLY A 130 25.83 -34.99 32.72
CA GLY A 130 25.23 -35.20 34.04
C GLY A 130 25.91 -36.30 34.86
N VAL A 131 27.22 -36.50 34.67
CA VAL A 131 28.02 -37.53 35.37
C VAL A 131 29.01 -36.90 36.33
N ASP A 132 29.26 -37.58 37.45
CA ASP A 132 30.37 -37.24 38.33
C ASP A 132 31.69 -37.85 37.78
N PRO A 133 32.79 -37.08 37.66
CA PRO A 133 34.08 -37.63 37.23
C PRO A 133 34.62 -38.73 38.14
N ASP A 134 34.32 -38.71 39.44
CA ASP A 134 34.79 -39.73 40.39
C ASP A 134 34.11 -41.07 40.17
N ASP A 135 32.83 -41.06 39.81
CA ASP A 135 32.06 -42.28 39.52
C ASP A 135 32.67 -43.00 38.32
N VAL A 136 32.91 -42.25 37.23
CA VAL A 136 33.50 -42.80 35.99
C VAL A 136 34.97 -43.19 36.20
N GLY A 137 35.72 -42.42 37.00
CA GLY A 137 37.14 -42.62 37.24
C GLY A 137 37.47 -43.89 38.02
N ARG A 138 36.52 -44.43 38.80
CA ARG A 138 36.66 -45.65 39.61
C ARG A 138 36.22 -46.92 38.88
N MET A 139 35.49 -46.79 37.77
CA MET A 139 34.99 -47.92 36.99
C MET A 139 36.09 -48.57 36.13
N PRO A 140 36.02 -49.89 35.87
CA PRO A 140 36.72 -50.51 34.76
C PRO A 140 36.42 -49.79 33.45
N VAL A 141 37.38 -49.78 32.51
CA VAL A 141 37.29 -48.99 31.27
C VAL A 141 36.04 -49.33 30.46
N ASP A 142 35.70 -50.62 30.38
CA ASP A 142 34.55 -51.12 29.62
C ASP A 142 33.23 -50.71 30.29
N GLU A 143 33.14 -50.82 31.62
CA GLU A 143 31.96 -50.38 32.39
C GLU A 143 31.74 -48.87 32.29
N ALA A 144 32.82 -48.09 32.32
CA ALA A 144 32.76 -46.63 32.14
C ALA A 144 32.23 -46.24 30.75
N ASP A 145 32.63 -46.96 29.70
CA ASP A 145 32.20 -46.69 28.33
C ASP A 145 30.71 -47.01 28.13
N ASP A 146 30.26 -48.15 28.66
CA ASP A 146 28.85 -48.54 28.66
C ASP A 146 27.99 -47.55 29.46
N TYR A 147 28.49 -47.09 30.62
CA TYR A 147 27.81 -46.10 31.46
C TYR A 147 27.62 -44.76 30.74
N ILE A 148 28.70 -44.22 30.17
CA ILE A 148 28.66 -42.95 29.40
C ILE A 148 27.75 -43.08 28.18
N THR A 149 27.84 -44.18 27.44
CA THR A 149 27.01 -44.43 26.25
C THR A 149 25.53 -44.47 26.60
N ARG A 150 25.16 -45.13 27.68
CA ARG A 150 23.77 -45.21 28.16
C ARG A 150 23.22 -43.83 28.54
N LEU A 151 24.01 -43.02 29.23
CA LEU A 151 23.60 -41.67 29.62
C LEU A 151 23.47 -40.75 28.42
N TRP A 152 24.42 -40.80 27.48
CA TRP A 152 24.32 -40.08 26.22
C TRP A 152 23.03 -40.43 25.48
N ARG A 153 22.70 -41.73 25.32
CA ARG A 153 21.43 -42.15 24.67
C ARG A 153 20.22 -41.60 25.38
N THR A 154 20.18 -41.70 26.71
CA THR A 154 19.07 -41.24 27.54
C THR A 154 18.86 -39.73 27.38
N HIS A 155 19.92 -38.95 27.48
CA HIS A 155 19.85 -37.50 27.29
C HIS A 155 19.55 -37.11 25.84
N SER A 156 20.06 -37.86 24.86
CA SER A 156 19.84 -37.63 23.44
C SER A 156 18.36 -37.77 23.09
N MET A 157 17.67 -38.82 23.55
CA MET A 157 16.24 -38.99 23.30
C MET A 157 15.39 -37.83 23.83
N VAL A 158 15.77 -37.22 24.95
CA VAL A 158 15.03 -36.10 25.55
C VAL A 158 15.38 -34.77 24.89
N ARG A 159 16.64 -34.59 24.47
CA ARG A 159 17.17 -33.32 23.96
C ARG A 159 17.25 -33.25 22.42
N HIS A 160 16.85 -34.31 21.71
CA HIS A 160 16.89 -34.35 20.26
C HIS A 160 15.96 -33.28 19.64
N PRO A 161 16.38 -32.54 18.60
CA PRO A 161 15.55 -31.56 17.91
C PRO A 161 14.24 -32.13 17.36
N ASP A 162 14.27 -33.37 16.87
CA ASP A 162 13.08 -34.07 16.35
C ASP A 162 12.03 -34.35 17.43
N HIS A 163 12.41 -34.29 18.70
CA HIS A 163 11.52 -34.41 19.86
C HIS A 163 11.23 -33.05 20.51
N GLY A 164 11.52 -31.94 19.82
CA GLY A 164 11.33 -30.57 20.32
C GLY A 164 12.47 -30.08 21.22
N GLY A 165 13.60 -30.78 21.24
CA GLY A 165 14.79 -30.38 21.99
C GLY A 165 15.60 -29.27 21.31
N ASP A 166 16.62 -28.77 22.01
CA ASP A 166 17.50 -27.71 21.53
C ASP A 166 18.70 -28.31 20.79
N THR A 167 18.82 -28.02 19.48
CA THR A 167 19.92 -28.46 18.62
C THR A 167 21.30 -28.18 19.20
N ARG A 168 21.49 -27.04 19.89
CA ARG A 168 22.79 -26.72 20.50
C ARG A 168 23.06 -27.56 21.74
N ARG A 169 22.05 -27.81 22.56
CA ARG A 169 22.20 -28.70 23.73
C ARG A 169 22.51 -30.12 23.29
N GLN A 170 21.94 -30.56 22.17
CA GLN A 170 22.29 -31.84 21.57
C GLN A 170 23.74 -31.86 21.04
N GLN A 171 24.20 -30.78 20.40
CA GLN A 171 25.60 -30.66 19.96
C GLN A 171 26.57 -30.74 21.13
N VAL A 172 26.33 -29.97 22.20
CA VAL A 172 27.15 -30.02 23.43
C VAL A 172 27.16 -31.42 24.05
N LEU A 173 26.02 -32.11 24.07
CA LEU A 173 25.92 -33.48 24.56
C LEU A 173 26.74 -34.46 23.70
N ASN A 174 26.71 -34.31 22.38
CA ASN A 174 27.49 -35.12 21.45
C ASN A 174 29.00 -34.86 21.59
N GLU A 175 29.41 -33.59 21.70
CA GLU A 175 30.81 -33.22 21.96
C GLU A 175 31.32 -33.81 23.27
N ALA A 176 30.52 -33.73 24.34
CA ALA A 176 30.83 -34.31 25.64
C ALA A 176 31.00 -35.83 25.57
N TYR A 177 30.12 -36.51 24.84
CA TYR A 177 30.19 -37.95 24.63
C TYR A 177 31.44 -38.36 23.86
N GLU A 178 31.71 -37.74 22.71
CA GLU A 178 32.91 -38.05 21.91
C GLU A 178 34.20 -37.78 22.69
N PHE A 179 34.24 -36.72 23.50
CA PHE A 179 35.39 -36.41 24.34
C PHE A 179 35.59 -37.46 25.44
N LEU A 180 34.53 -37.81 26.19
CA LEU A 180 34.58 -38.74 27.31
C LEU A 180 34.66 -40.22 26.90
N LYS A 181 34.41 -40.55 25.63
CA LYS A 181 34.60 -41.90 25.08
C LYS A 181 36.06 -42.37 25.17
N SER A 182 37.02 -41.44 25.08
CA SER A 182 38.45 -41.76 25.19
C SER A 182 38.87 -41.95 26.67
N PRO A 183 39.41 -43.12 27.06
CA PRO A 183 39.91 -43.34 28.42
C PRO A 183 41.03 -42.37 28.82
N LEU A 184 41.84 -41.92 27.86
CA LEU A 184 42.91 -40.95 28.10
C LEU A 184 42.34 -39.58 28.47
N ASN A 185 41.32 -39.12 27.75
CA ASN A 185 40.65 -37.85 28.03
C ASN A 185 40.00 -37.88 29.40
N ARG A 186 39.34 -38.98 29.77
CA ARG A 186 38.74 -39.15 31.11
C ARG A 186 39.76 -38.96 32.23
N ARG A 187 40.94 -39.58 32.09
CA ARG A 187 42.03 -39.53 33.08
C ARG A 187 42.70 -38.16 33.18
N GLN A 188 42.84 -37.45 32.05
CA GLN A 188 43.51 -36.15 32.00
C GLN A 188 42.60 -34.99 32.39
N TYR A 189 41.29 -35.10 32.12
CA TYR A 189 40.34 -34.00 32.25
C TYR A 189 39.64 -33.98 33.62
N GLY A 190 39.47 -35.13 34.28
CA GLY A 190 38.80 -35.23 35.59
C GLY A 190 39.69 -34.96 36.81
N ARG A 191 40.87 -34.35 36.65
CA ARG A 191 41.85 -34.09 37.72
C ARG A 191 42.17 -32.61 37.86
#